data_AF-A0A0P7XUL1-F1
#
_entry.id   AF-A0A0P7XUL1-F1
#
_cell.length_a   1.000
_cell.length_b   1.000
_cell.length_c   1.000
_cell.angle_alpha   90.00
_cell.angle_beta   90.00
_cell.angle_gamma   90.00
#
_symmetry.space_group_name_H-M   'P 1'
#
loop_
_entity.id
_entity.type
_entity.pdbx_description
1 polymer ?
#
loop_
_entity_poly.entity_id
_entity_poly.type
_entity_poly.pdbx_seq_one_letter_code
_entity_poly.pdbx_strand_id
1 'polypeptide(L)'
;MGRHDGIVDGWAAMDGLGLVGRISGVGRTVSRVILLTDSSSRIPAVIQPSGQRAMVVGDNSAAPMLDFVENAEQVRPGDRLISSGDGGVFPAGLLIGEVAQDPRGRLRVRLAADYSRLEFLRVLRHHGTPAVDGPGALILPSDLAEADPEAPGDG
;
A
#
# COMPACT_ATOMS: atom_id res chain seq x y z
N MET A 1 4.55 5.52 -17.40
CA MET A 1 4.85 4.14 -17.00
C MET A 1 3.57 3.31 -17.02
N GLY A 2 3.62 2.13 -17.61
CA GLY A 2 2.52 1.18 -17.78
C GLY A 2 2.98 -0.27 -17.72
N ARG A 3 2.23 -1.18 -18.36
CA ARG A 3 2.51 -2.62 -18.35
C ARG A 3 3.89 -2.97 -18.90
N HIS A 4 4.39 -2.22 -19.89
CA HIS A 4 5.76 -2.40 -20.42
C HIS A 4 6.86 -2.10 -19.38
N ASP A 5 6.55 -1.27 -18.38
CA ASP A 5 7.48 -0.91 -17.30
C ASP A 5 7.32 -1.85 -16.07
N GLY A 6 6.50 -2.89 -16.21
CA GLY A 6 6.21 -3.88 -15.16
C GLY A 6 5.27 -3.37 -14.07
N ILE A 7 4.50 -2.30 -14.31
CA ILE A 7 3.55 -1.77 -13.32
C ILE A 7 2.39 -2.75 -13.12
N VAL A 8 2.00 -2.94 -11.86
CA VAL A 8 0.88 -3.81 -11.46
C VAL A 8 -0.15 -2.99 -10.68
N ASP A 9 -1.42 -3.37 -10.81
CA ASP A 9 -2.51 -2.79 -10.03
C ASP A 9 -2.29 -3.00 -8.52
N GLY A 10 -2.69 -2.01 -7.72
CA GLY A 10 -2.52 -2.03 -6.27
C GLY A 10 -1.19 -1.47 -5.78
N TRP A 11 -0.17 -1.31 -6.63
CA TRP A 11 1.11 -0.73 -6.20
C TRP A 11 0.98 0.70 -5.66
N ALA A 12 1.80 1.03 -4.68
CA ALA A 12 1.82 2.34 -4.04
C ALA A 12 2.44 3.41 -4.94
N ALA A 13 1.82 4.59 -4.98
CA ALA A 13 2.36 5.79 -5.62
C ALA A 13 2.72 6.82 -4.54
N MET A 14 3.91 7.41 -4.64
CA MET A 14 4.47 8.34 -3.65
C MET A 14 5.07 9.58 -4.33
N ASP A 15 5.07 10.71 -3.63
CA ASP A 15 5.75 11.95 -4.08
C ASP A 15 7.18 12.08 -3.52
N GLY A 16 7.54 11.25 -2.53
CA GLY A 16 8.81 11.28 -1.81
C GLY A 16 8.71 11.80 -0.38
N LEU A 17 7.59 12.45 -0.02
CA LEU A 17 7.24 12.84 1.34
C LEU A 17 6.30 11.83 1.98
N GLY A 18 5.37 11.29 1.19
CA GLY A 18 4.42 10.29 1.67
C GLY A 18 3.67 9.58 0.56
N LEU A 19 2.72 8.77 0.99
CA LEU A 19 1.82 8.05 0.12
C LEU A 19 0.81 9.01 -0.53
N VAL A 20 0.73 8.95 -1.86
CA VAL A 20 -0.21 9.74 -2.67
C VAL A 20 -1.44 8.92 -3.04
N GLY A 21 -1.27 7.61 -3.21
CA GLY A 21 -2.36 6.74 -3.62
C GLY A 21 -1.87 5.39 -4.11
N ARG A 22 -2.69 4.74 -4.95
CA ARG A 22 -2.38 3.44 -5.52
C ARG A 22 -2.72 3.35 -6.99
N ILE A 23 -2.01 2.47 -7.69
CA ILE A 23 -2.35 2.13 -9.08
C ILE A 23 -3.72 1.44 -9.10
N SER A 24 -4.61 1.95 -9.94
CA SER A 24 -5.99 1.47 -10.09
C SER A 24 -6.32 0.95 -11.49
N GLY A 25 -5.38 1.11 -12.42
CA GLY A 25 -5.50 0.54 -13.76
C GLY A 25 -4.21 0.74 -14.55
N VAL A 26 -3.72 -0.34 -15.15
CA VAL A 26 -2.49 -0.33 -15.96
C VAL A 26 -2.80 -0.49 -17.45
N GLY A 27 -2.55 0.57 -18.22
CA GLY A 27 -2.51 0.54 -19.68
C GLY A 27 -1.15 0.10 -20.22
N ARG A 28 -0.95 0.13 -21.54
CA ARG A 28 0.32 -0.30 -22.16
C ARG A 28 1.52 0.55 -21.68
N THR A 29 1.41 1.87 -21.77
CA THR A 29 2.49 2.82 -21.45
C THR A 29 2.12 3.82 -20.34
N VAL A 30 0.85 3.84 -19.94
CA VAL A 30 0.28 4.75 -18.94
C VAL A 30 -0.48 3.96 -17.89
N SER A 31 -0.52 4.48 -16.68
CA SER A 31 -1.27 3.91 -15.55
C SER A 31 -2.11 5.00 -14.90
N ARG A 32 -3.20 4.59 -14.25
CA ARG A 32 -4.07 5.46 -13.45
C ARG A 32 -3.76 5.29 -11.98
N VAL A 33 -3.82 6.39 -11.25
CA VAL A 33 -3.66 6.43 -9.79
C VAL A 33 -5.00 6.87 -9.20
N ILE A 34 -5.50 6.10 -8.22
CA ILE A 34 -6.52 6.60 -7.30
C ILE A 34 -5.79 7.22 -6.12
N LEU A 35 -6.08 8.49 -5.86
CA LEU A 35 -5.49 9.27 -4.77
C LEU A 35 -6.04 8.84 -3.41
N LEU A 36 -5.34 9.14 -2.31
CA LEU A 36 -5.89 8.90 -0.96
C LEU A 36 -7.14 9.73 -0.65
N THR A 37 -7.26 10.89 -1.30
CA THR A 37 -8.39 11.81 -1.13
C THR A 37 -9.63 11.39 -1.90
N ASP A 38 -9.49 10.57 -2.94
CA ASP A 38 -10.60 10.16 -3.80
C ASP A 38 -11.66 9.35 -3.04
N SER A 39 -12.96 9.61 -3.26
CA SER A 39 -14.04 8.95 -2.52
C SER A 39 -14.15 7.42 -2.70
N SER A 40 -13.48 6.87 -3.71
CA SER A 40 -13.37 5.42 -3.91
C SER A 40 -12.16 4.80 -3.18
N SER A 41 -11.30 5.64 -2.60
CA SER A 41 -10.06 5.22 -1.95
C SER A 41 -10.29 4.70 -0.54
N ARG A 42 -9.69 3.53 -0.26
CA ARG A 42 -9.70 2.85 1.03
C ARG A 42 -8.33 2.23 1.24
N ILE A 43 -7.56 2.72 2.21
CA ILE A 43 -6.21 2.24 2.51
C ILE A 43 -6.12 1.80 3.98
N PRO A 44 -5.89 0.49 4.22
CA PRO A 44 -5.59 -0.03 5.54
C PRO A 44 -4.33 0.61 6.13
N ALA A 45 -4.42 1.04 7.39
CA ALA A 45 -3.36 1.77 8.07
C ALA A 45 -3.14 1.27 9.51
N VAL A 46 -1.95 1.53 10.03
CA VAL A 46 -1.59 1.36 11.43
C VAL A 46 -1.21 2.72 12.00
N ILE A 47 -1.76 3.03 13.16
CA ILE A 47 -1.47 4.25 13.92
C ILE A 47 -0.33 3.96 14.90
N GLN A 48 0.70 4.80 14.89
CA GLN A 48 1.85 4.69 15.79
C GLN A 48 1.86 5.83 16.81
N PRO A 49 2.19 5.55 18.09
CA PRO A 49 2.81 4.31 18.59
C PRO A 49 1.83 3.22 19.05
N SER A 50 0.53 3.48 19.09
CA SER A 50 -0.46 2.59 19.70
C SER A 50 -0.64 1.23 18.99
N GLY A 51 -0.24 1.13 17.73
CA GLY A 51 -0.40 -0.07 16.91
C GLY A 51 -1.85 -0.31 16.45
N GLN A 52 -2.75 0.64 16.71
CA GLN A 52 -4.16 0.52 16.36
C GLN A 52 -4.33 0.45 14.85
N ARG A 53 -5.15 -0.50 14.39
CA ARG A 53 -5.56 -0.61 12.99
C ARG A 53 -6.65 0.42 12.70
N ALA A 54 -6.61 0.95 11.49
CA ALA A 54 -7.59 1.91 11.00
C ALA A 54 -7.71 1.83 9.47
N MET A 55 -8.68 2.54 8.93
CA MET A 55 -8.87 2.72 7.49
C MET A 55 -8.83 4.20 7.15
N VAL A 56 -7.98 4.56 6.19
CA VAL A 56 -8.00 5.89 5.57
C VAL A 56 -9.00 5.84 4.43
N VAL A 57 -10.07 6.63 4.53
CA VAL A 57 -11.18 6.67 3.59
C VAL A 57 -11.23 8.05 2.94
N GLY A 58 -11.02 8.10 1.62
CA GLY A 58 -11.14 9.34 0.88
C GLY A 58 -12.60 9.81 0.82
N ASP A 59 -12.79 11.13 0.80
CA ASP A 59 -14.09 11.79 0.76
C ASP A 59 -14.07 13.04 -0.15
N ASN A 60 -13.11 13.09 -1.07
CA ASN A 60 -12.75 14.23 -1.94
C ASN A 60 -12.34 15.50 -1.17
N SER A 61 -12.09 15.42 0.13
CA SER A 61 -11.48 16.51 0.90
C SER A 61 -9.95 16.38 0.94
N ALA A 62 -9.27 17.47 1.30
CA ALA A 62 -7.83 17.48 1.49
C ALA A 62 -7.36 16.68 2.72
N ALA A 63 -8.28 16.35 3.63
CA ALA A 63 -8.00 15.61 4.86
C ALA A 63 -8.94 14.40 4.95
N PRO A 64 -8.56 13.25 4.37
CA PRO A 64 -9.39 12.04 4.34
C PRO A 64 -9.88 11.64 5.73
N MET A 65 -10.97 10.88 5.77
CA MET A 65 -11.52 10.37 7.03
C MET A 65 -10.68 9.22 7.56
N LEU A 66 -10.56 9.14 8.89
CA LEU A 66 -9.94 8.02 9.57
C LEU A 66 -11.03 7.21 10.27
N ASP A 67 -11.38 6.07 9.68
CA ASP A 67 -12.46 5.19 10.12
C ASP A 67 -11.93 3.86 10.70
N PHE A 68 -12.83 3.09 11.30
CA PHE A 68 -12.57 1.72 11.80
C PHE A 68 -11.39 1.64 12.79
N VAL A 69 -11.17 2.70 13.58
CA VAL A 69 -10.21 2.68 14.68
C VAL A 69 -10.77 1.78 15.78
N GLU A 70 -10.12 0.64 16.03
CA GLU A 70 -10.58 -0.37 17.00
C GLU A 70 -10.74 0.21 18.42
N ASN A 71 -9.72 0.94 18.90
CA ASN A 71 -9.75 1.64 20.17
C ASN A 71 -9.32 3.11 20.03
N ALA A 72 -10.28 3.98 19.74
CA ALA A 72 -10.05 5.41 19.56
C ALA A 72 -9.48 6.13 20.80
N GLU A 73 -9.70 5.58 22.01
CA GLU A 73 -9.16 6.17 23.25
C GLU A 73 -7.63 6.05 23.35
N GLN A 74 -7.00 5.21 22.52
CA GLN A 74 -5.54 5.06 22.41
C GLN A 74 -4.92 5.93 21.32
N VAL A 75 -5.73 6.74 20.62
CA VAL A 75 -5.28 7.55 19.49
C VAL A 75 -5.31 9.03 19.86
N ARG A 76 -4.27 9.76 19.46
CA ARG A 76 -4.15 11.21 19.70
C ARG A 76 -3.90 11.95 18.38
N PRO A 77 -4.40 13.19 18.23
CA PRO A 77 -3.96 14.06 17.15
C PRO A 77 -2.44 14.21 17.15
N GLY A 78 -1.82 14.12 15.97
CA GLY A 78 -0.37 14.08 15.79
C GLY A 78 0.23 12.68 15.72
N ASP A 79 -0.52 11.63 16.09
CA ASP A 79 -0.05 10.24 15.94
C ASP A 79 0.20 9.93 14.47
N ARG A 80 1.26 9.15 14.19
CA ARG A 80 1.67 8.86 12.83
C ARG A 80 0.82 7.75 12.23
N LEU A 81 0.42 7.89 10.97
CA LEU A 81 -0.21 6.83 10.18
C LEU A 81 0.76 6.27 9.15
N ILE A 82 0.86 4.95 9.13
CA ILE A 82 1.58 4.19 8.11
C ILE A 82 0.67 3.15 7.46
N SER A 83 0.96 2.72 6.24
CA SER A 83 0.22 1.62 5.61
C SER A 83 0.43 0.31 6.38
N SER A 84 -0.63 -0.49 6.55
CA SER A 84 -0.53 -1.77 7.25
C SER A 84 0.06 -2.88 6.38
N GLY A 85 -0.10 -2.77 5.05
CA GLY A 85 0.25 -3.79 4.06
C GLY A 85 -0.77 -4.92 3.92
N ASP A 86 -1.94 -4.79 4.53
CA ASP A 86 -3.02 -5.78 4.35
C ASP A 86 -3.47 -5.85 2.89
N GLY A 87 -3.80 -7.04 2.41
CA GLY A 87 -4.22 -7.28 1.02
C GLY A 87 -3.12 -7.74 0.07
N GLY A 88 -1.88 -7.92 0.57
CA GLY A 88 -0.83 -8.70 -0.10
C GLY A 88 -0.09 -8.02 -1.27
N VAL A 89 -0.66 -6.96 -1.86
CA VAL A 89 -0.02 -6.20 -2.97
C VAL A 89 0.39 -4.78 -2.58
N PHE A 90 -0.05 -4.31 -1.42
CA PHE A 90 0.27 -2.99 -0.90
C PHE A 90 1.38 -3.11 0.15
N PRO A 91 2.50 -2.39 0.01
CA PRO A 91 3.61 -2.49 0.98
C PRO A 91 3.23 -1.86 2.33
N ALA A 92 3.64 -2.52 3.42
CA ALA A 92 3.51 -1.99 4.78
C ALA A 92 4.56 -0.90 5.07
N GLY A 93 4.27 -0.03 6.04
CA GLY A 93 5.22 0.93 6.59
C GLY A 93 5.40 2.23 5.81
N LEU A 94 4.59 2.48 4.77
CA LEU A 94 4.65 3.73 4.02
C LEU A 94 3.95 4.84 4.81
N LEU A 95 4.63 5.99 4.95
CA LEU A 95 4.06 7.15 5.63
C LEU A 95 2.84 7.68 4.87
N ILE A 96 1.72 7.76 5.56
CA ILE A 96 0.48 8.36 5.05
C ILE A 96 0.38 9.82 5.51
N GLY A 97 0.64 10.05 6.80
CA GLY A 97 0.40 11.35 7.43
C GLY A 97 0.29 11.23 8.93
N GLU A 98 -0.49 12.12 9.53
CA GLU A 98 -0.77 12.15 10.96
C GLU A 98 -2.27 12.24 11.24
N VAL A 99 -2.68 11.73 12.40
CA VAL A 99 -4.04 11.89 12.91
C VAL A 99 -4.31 13.38 13.11
N ALA A 100 -5.45 13.83 12.60
CA ALA A 100 -6.03 15.13 12.89
C ALA A 100 -7.46 14.94 13.41
N GLN A 101 -8.04 16.01 13.92
CA GLN A 101 -9.44 16.01 14.33
C GLN A 101 -10.11 17.25 13.75
N ASP A 102 -11.30 17.08 13.17
CA ASP A 102 -12.09 18.21 12.70
C ASP A 102 -12.83 18.89 13.87
N PRO A 103 -13.40 20.10 13.67
CA PRO A 103 -14.14 20.81 14.73
C PRO A 103 -15.37 20.06 15.27
N ARG A 104 -15.82 19.00 14.59
CA ARG A 104 -16.94 18.14 15.02
C ARG A 104 -16.46 16.90 15.78
N GLY A 105 -15.17 16.80 16.06
CA GLY A 105 -14.56 15.69 16.79
C GLY A 105 -14.27 14.47 15.92
N ARG A 106 -14.47 14.52 14.60
CA ARG A 106 -14.21 13.37 13.72
C ARG A 106 -12.73 13.27 13.42
N LEU A 107 -12.19 12.05 13.48
CA LEU A 107 -10.80 11.79 13.12
C LEU A 107 -10.59 11.95 11.61
N ARG A 108 -9.52 12.64 11.27
CA ARG A 108 -9.09 12.96 9.91
C ARG A 108 -7.62 12.59 9.77
N VAL A 109 -7.14 12.62 8.53
CA VAL A 109 -5.72 12.44 8.24
C VAL A 109 -5.17 13.72 7.65
N ARG A 110 -4.16 14.29 8.30
CA ARG A 110 -3.30 15.30 7.68
C ARG A 110 -2.25 14.58 6.85
N LEU A 111 -2.43 14.57 5.55
CA LEU A 111 -1.56 13.83 4.63
C LEU A 111 -0.13 14.37 4.64
N ALA A 112 0.85 13.48 4.56
CA ALA A 112 2.26 13.82 4.43
C ALA A 112 2.63 14.23 3.00
N ALA A 113 1.96 13.64 2.01
CA ALA A 113 2.18 13.97 0.61
C ALA A 113 1.64 15.37 0.26
N ASP A 114 2.35 16.08 -0.60
CA ASP A 114 1.99 17.40 -1.11
C ASP A 114 1.21 17.30 -2.43
N TYR A 115 -0.12 17.23 -2.30
CA TYR A 115 -1.03 17.16 -3.44
C TYR A 115 -1.05 18.44 -4.30
N SER A 116 -0.50 19.55 -3.80
CA SER A 116 -0.46 20.80 -4.57
C SER A 116 0.69 20.85 -5.58
N ARG A 117 1.67 19.94 -5.49
CA ARG A 117 2.91 19.95 -6.28
C ARG A 117 3.24 18.60 -6.93
N LEU A 118 2.23 17.84 -7.32
CA LEU A 118 2.41 16.54 -7.96
C LEU A 118 2.87 16.67 -9.42
N GLU A 119 4.17 16.89 -9.63
CA GLU A 119 4.79 16.84 -10.97
C GLU A 119 5.32 15.44 -11.31
N PHE A 120 5.87 14.74 -10.31
CA PHE A 120 6.44 13.41 -10.47
C PHE A 120 5.99 12.48 -9.35
N LEU A 121 5.64 11.25 -9.73
CA LEU A 121 5.33 10.19 -8.78
C LEU A 121 6.32 9.05 -8.93
N ARG A 122 6.71 8.49 -7.78
CA ARG A 122 7.44 7.23 -7.68
C ARG A 122 6.44 6.10 -7.46
N VAL A 123 6.54 5.04 -8.26
CA VAL A 123 5.76 3.81 -8.04
C VAL A 123 6.66 2.81 -7.35
N LEU A 124 6.23 2.33 -6.18
CA LEU A 124 6.96 1.33 -5.43
C LEU A 124 6.59 -0.07 -5.94
N ARG A 125 7.58 -0.79 -6.46
CA ARG A 125 7.40 -2.18 -6.91
C ARG A 125 7.28 -3.08 -5.70
N HIS A 126 6.15 -3.80 -5.59
CA HIS A 126 5.92 -4.76 -4.52
C HIS A 126 5.29 -6.03 -5.08
N HIS A 127 6.07 -7.11 -5.15
CA HIS A 127 5.61 -8.39 -5.71
C HIS A 127 4.83 -9.24 -4.69
N GLY A 128 4.42 -8.62 -3.57
CA GLY A 128 3.78 -9.25 -2.44
C GLY A 128 4.74 -9.97 -1.50
N THR A 129 4.22 -10.38 -0.34
CA THR A 129 4.90 -11.30 0.56
C THR A 129 4.58 -12.72 0.09
N PRO A 130 5.55 -13.54 -0.34
CA PRO A 130 5.26 -14.92 -0.74
C PRO A 130 4.58 -15.65 0.42
N ALA A 131 3.43 -16.26 0.14
CA ALA A 131 2.75 -17.10 1.10
C ALA A 131 3.62 -18.35 1.34
N VAL A 132 3.94 -18.64 2.59
CA VAL A 132 4.67 -19.86 2.96
C VAL A 132 3.64 -20.97 3.13
N ASP A 133 3.32 -21.65 2.04
CA ASP A 133 2.27 -22.69 2.01
C ASP A 133 2.75 -24.05 2.58
N GLY A 134 3.98 -24.11 3.13
CA GLY A 134 4.50 -25.27 3.82
C GLY A 134 5.96 -25.10 4.27
N PRO A 135 6.44 -25.94 5.21
CA PRO A 135 7.77 -25.80 5.81
C PRO A 135 8.94 -26.00 4.82
N GLY A 136 8.70 -26.51 3.61
CA GLY A 136 9.71 -26.70 2.56
C GLY A 136 9.83 -25.55 1.55
N ALA A 137 8.89 -24.60 1.52
CA ALA A 137 8.84 -23.55 0.50
C ALA A 137 9.90 -22.45 0.68
N LEU A 138 10.62 -22.43 1.81
CA LEU A 138 11.68 -21.47 2.09
C LEU A 138 13.07 -21.90 1.60
N ILE A 139 13.28 -23.16 1.23
CA ILE A 139 14.64 -23.73 1.11
C ILE A 139 15.14 -23.85 -0.34
N LEU A 140 14.27 -23.81 -1.35
CA LEU A 140 14.69 -24.04 -2.74
C LEU A 140 14.41 -22.82 -3.64
N PRO A 141 15.44 -22.27 -4.30
CA PRO A 141 15.26 -21.46 -5.50
C PRO A 141 14.41 -22.23 -6.52
N SER A 142 13.36 -21.59 -7.05
CA SER A 142 12.34 -22.21 -7.92
C SER A 142 12.87 -22.69 -9.28
N ASP A 143 14.10 -22.32 -9.62
CA ASP A 143 14.84 -22.67 -10.83
C ASP A 143 15.54 -24.04 -10.77
N LEU A 144 15.56 -24.72 -9.62
CA LEU A 144 16.17 -26.05 -9.47
C LEU A 144 15.16 -27.22 -9.43
N ALA A 145 13.85 -26.94 -9.46
CA ALA A 145 12.82 -27.97 -9.36
C ALA A 145 12.53 -28.71 -10.68
N GLU A 146 13.06 -28.26 -11.81
CA GLU A 146 12.80 -28.81 -13.16
C GLU A 146 14.01 -29.51 -13.80
N ALA A 147 14.94 -30.06 -13.00
CA ALA A 147 16.01 -30.90 -13.53
C ALA A 147 15.83 -32.35 -13.07
N ASP A 148 14.89 -33.06 -13.68
CA ASP A 148 14.92 -34.53 -13.71
C ASP A 148 15.61 -34.97 -15.00
N PRO A 149 16.80 -35.59 -14.95
CA PRO A 149 17.53 -36.00 -16.13
C PRO A 149 16.91 -37.28 -16.67
N GLU A 150 16.25 -37.19 -17.83
CA GLU A 150 15.94 -38.36 -18.65
C GLU A 150 17.28 -38.99 -19.09
N ALA A 151 17.72 -40.01 -18.35
CA ALA A 151 18.90 -40.81 -18.70
C ALA A 151 18.53 -41.79 -19.83
N PRO A 152 19.38 -41.96 -20.87
CA PRO A 152 19.15 -42.94 -21.91
C PRO A 152 19.59 -44.33 -21.44
N GLY A 153 18.80 -45.37 -21.74
CA GLY A 153 19.15 -46.74 -21.37
C GLY A 153 18.37 -47.81 -22.16
N ASP A 154 18.95 -48.19 -23.30
CA ASP A 154 19.03 -49.50 -23.97
C ASP A 154 17.91 -50.56 -23.81
N GLY A 155 17.40 -50.98 -24.96
CA GLY A 155 16.65 -52.22 -25.20
C GLY A 155 16.45 -52.49 -26.69
#